data_AF-A0A7W1Z475-F1
#
_entry.id   AF-A0A7W1Z475-F1
#
_cell.length_a   1.000
_cell.length_b   1.000
_cell.length_c   1.000
_cell.angle_alpha   90.00
_cell.angle_beta   90.00
_cell.angle_gamma   90.00
#
_symmetry.space_group_name_H-M   'P 1'
#
loop_
_entity.id
_entity.type
_entity.pdbx_description
1 polymer ?
#
loop_
_entity_poly.entity_id
_entity_poly.type
_entity_poly.pdbx_seq_one_letter_code
_entity_poly.pdbx_strand_id
1 'polypeptide(L)'
;MLELLQILFFEVRKGFSNTRDDHDDLEAEYCRQNRLSHPEVFWNYFTRSVPATEVPDHVVESFIASWNGFGQDEIGENVDSHLSGLRKRKQPTELWQKRHIFLPTLTRETSALLIECLYKNMHFFRREGADIFQDSESSAAVRLLFDLIDNKLVIDDFEVVLSDLVEKTPSFELAIRIVDNVRSRMRDVFNIPEQGNFYALSSLLDKRLTAHFIEGKRNIFNEEKNYGYILAQWGTYQPKNNLKVNEYVFE
;
A
#
# COMPACT_ATOMS: atom_id res chain seq x y z
N MET A 1 3.74 -30.80 -24.21
CA MET A 1 4.88 -29.86 -24.34
C MET A 1 5.78 -29.91 -23.11
N LEU A 2 5.23 -29.73 -21.90
CA LEU A 2 5.97 -29.85 -20.64
C LEU A 2 6.67 -31.21 -20.46
N GLU A 3 6.00 -32.32 -20.77
CA GLU A 3 6.61 -33.66 -20.74
C GLU A 3 7.80 -33.79 -21.70
N LEU A 4 7.70 -33.20 -22.89
CA LEU A 4 8.76 -33.17 -23.89
C LEU A 4 9.96 -32.35 -23.42
N LEU A 5 9.72 -31.23 -22.73
CA LEU A 5 10.77 -30.40 -22.14
C LEU A 5 11.45 -31.07 -20.93
N GLN A 6 10.71 -31.80 -20.11
CA GLN A 6 11.27 -32.59 -19.00
C GLN A 6 12.11 -33.78 -19.50
N ILE A 7 11.80 -34.33 -20.69
CA ILE A 7 12.61 -35.36 -21.34
C ILE A 7 13.90 -34.76 -21.92
N LEU A 8 13.82 -33.59 -22.55
CA LEU A 8 14.94 -32.97 -23.26
C LEU A 8 15.92 -32.21 -22.35
N PHE A 9 15.46 -31.69 -21.22
CA PHE A 9 16.26 -30.83 -20.34
C PHE A 9 16.26 -31.34 -18.90
N PHE A 10 17.40 -31.87 -18.47
CA PHE A 10 17.59 -32.42 -17.13
C PHE A 10 17.27 -31.43 -16.01
N GLU A 11 17.60 -30.14 -16.18
CA GLU A 11 17.33 -29.12 -15.17
C GLU A 11 15.85 -28.75 -15.04
N VAL A 12 15.08 -28.86 -16.14
CA VAL A 12 13.62 -28.73 -16.11
C VAL A 12 13.04 -29.89 -15.31
N ARG A 13 13.49 -31.12 -15.56
CA ARG A 13 13.06 -32.29 -14.81
C ARG A 13 13.36 -32.17 -13.31
N LYS A 14 14.56 -31.69 -12.96
CA LYS A 14 15.00 -31.47 -11.57
C LYS A 14 14.17 -30.40 -10.85
N GLY A 15 13.81 -29.32 -11.55
CA GLY A 15 12.97 -28.25 -11.00
C GLY A 15 11.54 -28.69 -10.64
N PHE A 16 11.06 -29.81 -11.21
CA PHE A 16 9.74 -30.39 -10.93
C PHE A 16 9.79 -31.65 -10.04
N SER A 17 10.97 -32.13 -9.62
CA SER A 17 11.11 -33.46 -9.01
C SER A 17 11.21 -33.52 -7.48
N ASN A 18 11.20 -32.42 -6.73
CA ASN A 18 11.37 -32.49 -5.27
C ASN A 18 10.13 -32.05 -4.46
N THR A 19 9.52 -33.08 -3.88
CA THR A 19 8.98 -33.25 -2.52
C THR A 19 8.98 -32.05 -1.56
N ARG A 20 7.79 -31.84 -0.99
CA ARG A 20 7.39 -31.02 0.16
C ARG A 20 8.37 -31.05 1.33
N ASP A 21 8.59 -29.87 1.92
CA ASP A 21 8.43 -29.65 3.34
C ASP A 21 7.43 -28.51 3.52
N ASP A 22 6.39 -28.77 4.33
CA ASP A 22 5.29 -27.85 4.61
C ASP A 22 5.83 -26.64 5.37
N HIS A 23 5.78 -25.45 4.75
CA HIS A 23 5.63 -24.09 5.32
C HIS A 23 6.21 -23.04 4.36
N ASP A 24 5.54 -22.76 3.22
CA ASP A 24 5.65 -21.49 2.45
C ASP A 24 4.76 -21.52 1.16
N ASP A 25 3.47 -21.75 1.34
CA ASP A 25 2.56 -22.10 0.23
C ASP A 25 2.16 -20.94 -0.70
N LEU A 26 2.57 -19.69 -0.46
CA LEU A 26 2.23 -18.56 -1.35
C LEU A 26 3.39 -18.13 -2.25
N GLU A 27 4.63 -18.12 -1.73
CA GLU A 27 5.82 -17.80 -2.50
C GLU A 27 6.20 -18.95 -3.43
N ALA A 28 6.08 -20.19 -2.94
CA ALA A 28 6.24 -21.39 -3.77
C ALA A 28 5.17 -21.46 -4.86
N GLU A 29 3.91 -21.11 -4.55
CA GLU A 29 2.81 -21.06 -5.53
C GLU A 29 3.04 -20.01 -6.60
N TYR A 30 3.42 -18.77 -6.21
CA TYR A 30 3.74 -17.70 -7.15
C TYR A 30 4.93 -18.04 -8.05
N CYS A 31 6.03 -18.53 -7.47
CA CYS A 31 7.21 -18.97 -8.23
C CYS A 31 6.87 -20.14 -9.17
N ARG A 32 6.00 -21.05 -8.75
CA ARG A 32 5.56 -22.21 -9.55
C ARG A 32 4.62 -21.79 -10.67
N GLN A 33 3.74 -20.82 -10.46
CA GLN A 33 2.91 -20.21 -11.50
C GLN A 33 3.74 -19.45 -12.53
N ASN A 34 4.81 -18.76 -12.08
CA ASN A 34 5.64 -17.93 -12.95
C ASN A 34 6.81 -18.65 -13.64
N ARG A 35 7.28 -19.83 -13.21
CA ARG A 35 8.53 -20.36 -13.78
C ARG A 35 8.36 -21.19 -15.05
N LEU A 36 7.38 -22.09 -15.16
CA LEU A 36 7.41 -23.09 -16.25
C LEU A 36 6.06 -23.68 -16.70
N SER A 37 4.96 -23.45 -15.97
CA SER A 37 3.65 -24.08 -16.25
C SER A 37 2.68 -23.20 -17.04
N HIS A 38 2.89 -21.87 -17.07
CA HIS A 38 2.12 -20.96 -17.90
C HIS A 38 2.80 -20.72 -19.26
N PRO A 39 2.10 -21.00 -20.39
CA PRO A 39 2.66 -20.85 -21.75
C PRO A 39 3.22 -19.44 -22.02
N GLU A 40 2.63 -18.44 -21.38
CA GLU A 40 2.96 -17.02 -21.56
C GLU A 40 4.31 -16.65 -20.91
N VAL A 41 4.64 -17.26 -19.76
CA VAL A 41 5.89 -16.97 -19.05
C VAL A 41 7.06 -17.80 -19.56
N PHE A 42 6.80 -19.04 -19.99
CA PHE A 42 7.79 -19.87 -20.68
C PHE A 42 8.33 -19.16 -21.93
N TRP A 43 7.45 -18.51 -22.71
CA TRP A 43 7.87 -17.77 -23.89
C TRP A 43 8.73 -16.56 -23.54
N ASN A 44 8.41 -15.81 -22.49
CA ASN A 44 9.19 -14.66 -22.04
C ASN A 44 10.60 -15.07 -21.55
N TYR A 45 10.69 -16.17 -20.79
CA TYR A 45 11.98 -16.76 -20.36
C TYR A 45 12.79 -17.30 -21.54
N PHE A 46 12.13 -18.01 -22.47
CA PHE A 46 12.79 -18.64 -23.62
C PHE A 46 13.28 -17.64 -24.65
N THR A 47 12.52 -16.56 -24.89
CA THR A 47 12.86 -15.52 -25.88
C THR A 47 13.60 -14.33 -25.29
N ARG A 48 13.79 -14.28 -23.96
CA ARG A 48 14.26 -13.09 -23.22
C ARG A 48 13.40 -11.84 -23.48
N SER A 49 12.12 -12.04 -23.80
CA SER A 49 11.15 -10.96 -24.01
C SER A 49 10.49 -10.62 -22.69
N VAL A 50 11.25 -10.04 -21.76
CA VAL A 50 10.69 -9.47 -20.53
C VAL A 50 10.02 -8.14 -20.93
N PRO A 51 8.74 -7.90 -20.59
CA PRO A 51 8.11 -6.61 -20.82
C PRO A 51 8.99 -5.51 -20.23
N ALA A 52 9.23 -4.43 -20.98
CA ALA A 52 10.07 -3.31 -20.50
C ALA A 52 9.52 -2.66 -19.22
N THR A 53 8.27 -2.93 -18.88
CA THR A 53 7.57 -2.49 -17.69
C THR A 53 7.80 -3.40 -16.48
N GLU A 54 8.25 -4.64 -16.62
CA GLU A 54 8.45 -5.58 -15.51
C GLU A 54 9.69 -5.22 -14.67
N VAL A 55 9.54 -5.17 -13.35
CA VAL A 55 10.66 -4.98 -12.41
C VAL A 55 11.22 -6.35 -12.05
N PRO A 56 12.51 -6.64 -12.29
CA PRO A 56 13.11 -7.92 -11.89
C PRO A 56 13.07 -8.13 -10.37
N ASP A 57 12.85 -9.37 -9.92
CA ASP A 57 12.73 -9.70 -8.50
C ASP A 57 13.96 -9.26 -7.69
N HIS A 58 15.17 -9.48 -8.22
CA HIS A 58 16.41 -9.06 -7.57
C HIS A 58 16.51 -7.54 -7.34
N VAL A 59 15.82 -6.71 -8.15
CA VAL A 59 15.77 -5.26 -7.93
C VAL A 59 14.88 -4.96 -6.74
N VAL A 60 13.73 -5.64 -6.63
CA VAL A 60 12.82 -5.52 -5.48
C VAL A 60 13.54 -5.98 -4.20
N GLU A 61 14.19 -7.14 -4.23
CA GLU A 61 15.01 -7.66 -3.13
C GLU A 61 16.11 -6.68 -2.72
N SER A 62 16.78 -6.03 -3.67
CA SER A 62 17.81 -5.04 -3.37
C SER A 62 17.26 -3.80 -2.65
N PHE A 63 16.05 -3.34 -2.99
CA PHE A 63 15.40 -2.24 -2.29
C PHE A 63 15.03 -2.63 -0.87
N ILE A 64 14.48 -3.81 -0.66
CA ILE A 64 14.15 -4.33 0.67
C ILE A 64 15.40 -4.45 1.54
N ALA A 65 16.45 -5.08 1.01
CA ALA A 65 17.71 -5.24 1.72
C ALA A 65 18.31 -3.90 2.13
N SER A 66 18.20 -2.90 1.23
CA SER A 66 18.62 -1.54 1.52
C SER A 66 17.76 -0.91 2.63
N TRP A 67 16.43 -1.01 2.54
CA TRP A 67 15.52 -0.47 3.55
C TRP A 67 15.70 -1.10 4.92
N ASN A 68 15.90 -2.42 4.98
CA ASN A 68 16.22 -3.14 6.23
C ASN A 68 17.59 -2.75 6.81
N GLY A 69 18.50 -2.24 5.99
CA GLY A 69 19.83 -1.81 6.41
C GLY A 69 19.94 -0.32 6.77
N PHE A 70 18.94 0.50 6.44
CA PHE A 70 18.96 1.94 6.70
C PHE A 70 18.59 2.28 8.14
N GLY A 71 19.29 3.27 8.70
CA GLY A 71 18.87 3.92 9.94
C GLY A 71 17.62 4.80 9.74
N GLN A 72 17.01 5.21 10.86
CA GLN A 72 15.80 6.03 10.89
C GLN A 72 15.91 7.33 10.06
N ASP A 73 17.09 7.95 10.02
CA ASP A 73 17.33 9.20 9.28
C ASP A 73 17.55 8.97 7.77
N GLU A 74 17.98 7.78 7.36
CA GLU A 74 18.37 7.48 5.98
C GLU A 74 17.21 6.93 5.15
N ILE A 75 16.24 6.27 5.79
CA ILE A 75 15.17 5.57 5.09
C ILE A 75 14.24 6.52 4.32
N GLY A 76 13.99 7.73 4.84
CA GLY A 76 13.09 8.69 4.22
C GLY A 76 13.57 9.18 2.85
N GLU A 77 14.83 9.63 2.79
CA GLU A 77 15.45 10.12 1.54
C GLU A 77 15.68 8.97 0.54
N ASN A 78 16.06 7.79 1.02
CA ASN A 78 16.32 6.64 0.16
C ASN A 78 15.04 6.01 -0.40
N VAL A 79 13.95 5.96 0.38
CA VAL A 79 12.64 5.49 -0.11
C VAL A 79 12.14 6.43 -1.21
N ASP A 80 12.19 7.75 -1.03
CA ASP A 80 11.75 8.68 -2.08
C ASP A 80 12.66 8.61 -3.33
N SER A 81 13.97 8.41 -3.15
CA SER A 81 14.91 8.18 -4.25
C SER A 81 14.59 6.89 -5.04
N HIS A 82 14.35 5.77 -4.34
CA HIS A 82 13.97 4.49 -4.97
C HIS A 82 12.63 4.60 -5.70
N LEU A 83 11.62 5.21 -5.07
CA LEU A 83 10.32 5.48 -5.67
C LEU A 83 10.44 6.38 -6.90
N SER A 84 11.25 7.43 -6.84
CA SER A 84 11.53 8.32 -7.95
C SER A 84 12.24 7.60 -9.10
N GLY A 85 13.13 6.65 -8.80
CA GLY A 85 13.75 5.75 -9.78
C GLY A 85 12.72 4.89 -10.52
N LEU A 86 11.77 4.31 -9.79
CA LEU A 86 10.68 3.50 -10.36
C LEU A 86 9.68 4.34 -11.17
N ARG A 87 9.38 5.57 -10.71
CA ARG A 87 8.54 6.53 -11.44
C ARG A 87 9.14 6.88 -12.80
N LYS A 88 10.45 7.12 -12.87
CA LYS A 88 11.16 7.40 -14.15
C LYS A 88 11.01 6.26 -15.16
N ARG A 89 10.84 5.03 -14.67
CA ARG A 89 10.69 3.82 -15.49
C ARG A 89 9.22 3.44 -15.74
N LYS A 90 8.25 4.16 -15.17
CA LYS A 90 6.81 3.83 -15.17
C LYS A 90 6.50 2.44 -14.57
N GLN A 91 7.28 2.02 -13.58
CA GLN A 91 7.12 0.71 -12.93
C GLN A 91 6.68 0.73 -11.45
N PRO A 92 6.10 1.81 -10.88
CA PRO A 92 5.74 1.79 -9.46
C PRO A 92 4.71 0.70 -9.18
N THR A 93 3.71 0.52 -10.04
CA THR A 93 2.66 -0.51 -9.94
C THR A 93 3.18 -1.94 -9.88
N GLU A 94 4.27 -2.26 -10.56
CA GLU A 94 4.87 -3.61 -10.56
C GLU A 94 5.52 -3.96 -9.22
N LEU A 95 6.22 -2.99 -8.59
CA LEU A 95 6.69 -3.17 -7.21
C LEU A 95 5.51 -3.54 -6.30
N TRP A 96 4.37 -2.88 -6.50
CA TRP A 96 3.16 -3.06 -5.69
C TRP A 96 2.42 -4.37 -5.96
N GLN A 97 2.52 -4.92 -7.17
CA GLN A 97 2.01 -6.26 -7.48
C GLN A 97 2.86 -7.34 -6.79
N LYS A 98 4.17 -7.12 -6.65
CA LYS A 98 5.12 -8.02 -5.97
C LYS A 98 5.12 -7.90 -4.44
N ARG A 99 4.12 -7.24 -3.84
CA ARG A 99 4.01 -7.04 -2.38
C ARG A 99 3.92 -8.27 -1.53
N HIS A 100 3.27 -9.31 -2.03
CA HIS A 100 3.19 -10.59 -1.35
C HIS A 100 4.56 -11.27 -1.20
N ILE A 101 5.53 -10.95 -2.08
CA ILE A 101 6.90 -11.46 -2.02
C ILE A 101 7.72 -10.65 -1.01
N PHE A 102 7.57 -9.32 -1.00
CA PHE A 102 8.41 -8.48 -0.16
C PHE A 102 7.93 -8.32 1.28
N LEU A 103 6.62 -8.28 1.52
CA LEU A 103 6.06 -8.01 2.85
C LEU A 103 6.64 -8.97 3.91
N PRO A 104 6.74 -10.29 3.70
CA PRO A 104 7.32 -11.21 4.68
C PRO A 104 8.73 -10.81 5.15
N THR A 105 9.56 -10.31 4.23
CA THR A 105 10.98 -10.02 4.46
C THR A 105 11.29 -8.67 5.14
N LEU A 106 10.29 -7.79 5.28
CA LEU A 106 10.46 -6.52 5.99
C LEU A 106 10.51 -6.73 7.50
N THR A 107 11.50 -6.12 8.16
CA THR A 107 11.58 -6.09 9.63
C THR A 107 10.50 -5.17 10.21
N ARG A 108 10.24 -5.30 11.52
CA ARG A 108 9.26 -4.46 12.23
C ARG A 108 9.65 -2.99 12.19
N GLU A 109 10.91 -2.70 12.47
CA GLU A 109 11.47 -1.35 12.49
C GLU A 109 11.34 -0.69 11.11
N THR A 110 11.70 -1.42 10.06
CA THR A 110 11.58 -0.96 8.67
C THR A 110 10.13 -0.73 8.28
N SER A 111 9.22 -1.59 8.74
CA SER A 111 7.79 -1.45 8.47
C SER A 111 7.21 -0.18 9.08
N ALA A 112 7.56 0.14 10.34
CA ALA A 112 7.14 1.37 11.01
C ALA A 112 7.67 2.63 10.29
N LEU A 113 8.94 2.60 9.89
CA LEU A 113 9.57 3.69 9.15
C LEU A 113 8.97 3.86 7.74
N LEU A 114 8.64 2.76 7.06
CA LEU A 114 7.96 2.79 5.77
C LEU A 114 6.54 3.35 5.89
N ILE A 115 5.78 2.97 6.92
CA ILE A 115 4.47 3.56 7.21
C ILE A 115 4.61 5.08 7.35
N GLU A 116 5.59 5.54 8.15
CA GLU A 116 5.87 6.96 8.34
C GLU A 116 6.23 7.69 7.05
N CYS A 117 7.12 7.11 6.25
CA CYS A 117 7.51 7.67 4.97
C CYS A 117 6.31 7.77 4.01
N LEU A 118 5.50 6.71 3.91
CA LEU A 118 4.35 6.65 3.00
C LEU A 118 3.30 7.70 3.35
N TYR A 119 2.89 7.81 4.63
CA TYR A 119 1.82 8.75 4.98
C TYR A 119 2.27 10.21 4.91
N LYS A 120 3.53 10.54 5.20
CA LYS A 120 4.05 11.92 5.09
C LYS A 120 4.17 12.36 3.63
N ASN A 121 4.56 11.44 2.75
CA ASN A 121 4.79 11.71 1.34
C ASN A 121 3.58 11.43 0.45
N MET A 122 2.39 11.19 1.02
CA MET A 122 1.19 10.77 0.27
C MET A 122 0.81 11.71 -0.88
N HIS A 123 1.11 13.00 -0.76
CA HIS A 123 0.84 14.03 -1.76
C HIS A 123 1.74 13.95 -3.01
N PHE A 124 2.90 13.28 -2.94
CA PHE A 124 3.80 13.10 -4.07
C PHE A 124 3.40 11.94 -4.98
N PHE A 125 2.53 11.03 -4.53
CA PHE A 125 2.07 9.92 -5.36
C PHE A 125 1.02 10.39 -6.36
N ARG A 126 1.22 10.01 -7.63
CA ARG A 126 0.31 10.39 -8.72
C ARG A 126 -1.06 9.77 -8.49
N ARG A 127 -2.10 10.62 -8.45
CA ARG A 127 -3.50 10.21 -8.34
C ARG A 127 -4.12 9.83 -9.68
N GLU A 128 -3.55 10.27 -10.80
CA GLU A 128 -4.03 10.00 -12.15
C GLU A 128 -3.22 8.88 -12.80
N GLY A 129 -3.89 7.78 -13.15
CA GLY A 129 -3.37 6.79 -14.08
C GLY A 129 -3.59 7.28 -15.52
N ALA A 130 -2.66 6.98 -16.43
CA ALA A 130 -2.86 7.22 -17.85
C ALA A 130 -3.95 6.31 -18.44
N ASP A 131 -4.32 5.25 -17.72
CA ASP A 131 -5.30 4.24 -18.10
C ASP A 131 -6.31 4.03 -16.97
N ILE A 132 -7.59 3.95 -17.33
CA ILE A 132 -8.73 3.82 -16.40
C ILE A 132 -8.68 2.47 -15.63
N PHE A 133 -7.89 1.52 -16.13
CA PHE A 133 -7.75 0.16 -15.59
C PHE A 133 -6.47 -0.05 -14.77
N GLN A 134 -5.60 0.95 -14.65
CA GLN A 134 -4.40 0.85 -13.81
C GLN A 134 -4.63 1.52 -12.46
N ASP A 135 -4.32 0.81 -11.38
CA ASP A 135 -4.26 1.41 -10.04
C ASP A 135 -3.30 2.59 -10.04
N SER A 136 -3.76 3.75 -9.56
CA SER A 136 -2.90 4.93 -9.44
C SER A 136 -1.75 4.66 -8.45
N GLU A 137 -0.63 5.38 -8.60
CA GLU A 137 0.48 5.30 -7.62
C GLU A 137 -0.03 5.59 -6.19
N SER A 138 -0.96 6.54 -6.06
CA SER A 138 -1.58 6.85 -4.78
C SER A 138 -2.40 5.68 -4.24
N SER A 139 -3.23 5.04 -5.07
CA SER A 139 -4.01 3.86 -4.67
C SER A 139 -3.12 2.71 -4.20
N ALA A 140 -2.02 2.47 -4.90
CA ALA A 140 -1.10 1.39 -4.56
C ALA A 140 -0.28 1.70 -3.29
N ALA A 141 0.16 2.95 -3.10
CA ALA A 141 0.80 3.39 -1.86
C ALA A 141 -0.15 3.25 -0.66
N VAL A 142 -1.43 3.61 -0.83
CA VAL A 142 -2.47 3.43 0.19
C VAL A 142 -2.66 1.94 0.53
N ARG A 143 -2.70 1.05 -0.47
CA ARG A 143 -2.80 -0.41 -0.23
C ARG A 143 -1.60 -0.93 0.54
N LEU A 144 -0.38 -0.56 0.16
CA LEU A 144 0.83 -0.97 0.87
C LEU A 144 0.81 -0.49 2.33
N LEU A 145 0.43 0.76 2.54
CA LEU A 145 0.28 1.33 3.88
C LEU A 145 -0.65 0.47 4.74
N PHE A 146 -1.81 0.08 4.20
CA PHE A 146 -2.75 -0.80 4.89
C PHE A 146 -2.20 -2.23 5.08
N ASP A 147 -1.50 -2.80 4.09
CA ASP A 147 -0.86 -4.12 4.21
C ASP A 147 0.20 -4.13 5.32
N LEU A 148 1.01 -3.06 5.44
CA LEU A 148 2.01 -2.91 6.50
C LEU A 148 1.35 -2.76 7.87
N ILE A 149 0.25 -1.99 7.95
CA ILE A 149 -0.50 -1.85 9.19
C ILE A 149 -1.08 -3.20 9.61
N ASP A 150 -1.73 -3.92 8.71
CA ASP A 150 -2.43 -5.16 9.04
C ASP A 150 -1.46 -6.31 9.40
N ASN A 151 -0.31 -6.40 8.72
CA ASN A 151 0.58 -7.57 8.82
C ASN A 151 1.85 -7.33 9.66
N LYS A 152 2.25 -6.09 9.92
CA LYS A 152 3.58 -5.79 10.50
C LYS A 152 3.57 -4.93 11.75
N LEU A 153 2.49 -4.19 12.02
CA LEU A 153 2.37 -3.48 13.29
C LEU A 153 2.05 -4.46 14.42
N VAL A 154 2.62 -4.19 15.60
CA VAL A 154 2.28 -4.90 16.83
C VAL A 154 1.20 -4.12 17.55
N ILE A 155 0.26 -4.82 18.18
CA ILE A 155 -0.93 -4.26 18.84
C ILE A 155 -0.62 -3.04 19.72
N ASP A 156 0.48 -3.07 20.47
CA ASP A 156 0.88 -1.98 21.37
C ASP A 156 1.21 -0.66 20.64
N ASP A 157 1.64 -0.73 19.37
CA ASP A 157 2.02 0.44 18.56
C ASP A 157 0.84 0.98 17.72
N PHE A 158 -0.25 0.21 17.58
CA PHE A 158 -1.35 0.55 16.66
C PHE A 158 -1.97 1.91 16.97
N GLU A 159 -2.31 2.16 18.23
CA GLU A 159 -3.00 3.40 18.61
C GLU A 159 -2.13 4.63 18.33
N VAL A 160 -0.83 4.55 18.63
CA VAL A 160 0.14 5.63 18.40
C VAL A 160 0.29 5.87 16.90
N VAL A 161 0.53 4.82 16.11
CA VAL A 161 0.77 4.95 14.67
C VAL A 161 -0.47 5.42 13.92
N LEU A 162 -1.66 4.90 14.25
CA LEU A 162 -2.90 5.35 13.61
C LEU A 162 -3.23 6.81 13.97
N SER A 163 -2.97 7.23 15.21
CA SER A 163 -3.16 8.62 15.64
C SER A 163 -2.21 9.55 14.88
N ASP A 164 -0.92 9.19 14.83
CA ASP A 164 0.09 9.92 14.09
C ASP A 164 -0.26 10.05 12.60
N LEU A 165 -0.74 8.97 11.99
CA LEU A 165 -1.12 8.95 10.59
C LEU A 165 -2.30 9.92 10.34
N VAL A 166 -3.35 9.84 11.16
CA VAL A 166 -4.54 10.73 11.05
C VAL A 166 -4.17 12.20 11.28
N GLU A 167 -3.25 12.48 12.21
CA GLU A 167 -2.83 13.84 12.54
C GLU A 167 -1.88 14.42 11.48
N LYS A 168 -0.87 13.66 11.08
CA LYS A 168 0.30 14.17 10.35
C LYS A 168 0.23 13.95 8.84
N THR A 169 -0.63 13.06 8.32
CA THR A 169 -0.71 12.88 6.86
C THR A 169 -1.24 14.15 6.18
N PRO A 170 -0.66 14.63 5.07
CA PRO A 170 -1.20 15.78 4.35
C PRO A 170 -2.51 15.48 3.60
N SER A 171 -2.91 14.21 3.48
CA SER A 171 -4.09 13.79 2.73
C SER A 171 -5.32 13.60 3.63
N PHE A 172 -6.31 14.48 3.53
CA PHE A 172 -7.58 14.31 4.25
C PHE A 172 -8.32 13.03 3.86
N GLU A 173 -8.26 12.66 2.58
CA GLU A 173 -8.84 11.40 2.10
C GLU A 173 -8.21 10.19 2.80
N LEU A 174 -6.88 10.16 2.95
CA LEU A 174 -6.21 9.06 3.64
C LEU A 174 -6.62 9.00 5.11
N ALA A 175 -6.66 10.16 5.80
CA ALA A 175 -7.08 10.22 7.20
C ALA A 175 -8.51 9.69 7.39
N ILE A 176 -9.45 10.06 6.50
CA ILE A 176 -10.82 9.54 6.50
C ILE A 176 -10.82 8.02 6.29
N ARG A 177 -10.07 7.51 5.31
CA ARG A 177 -9.99 6.05 5.04
C ARG A 177 -9.50 5.28 6.26
N ILE A 178 -8.54 5.81 7.00
CA ILE A 178 -8.00 5.17 8.21
C ILE A 178 -9.07 5.08 9.30
N VAL A 179 -9.74 6.19 9.59
CA VAL A 179 -10.86 6.22 10.56
C VAL A 179 -11.99 5.27 10.13
N ASP A 180 -12.30 5.22 8.84
CA ASP A 180 -13.33 4.33 8.28
C ASP A 180 -12.95 2.86 8.40
N ASN A 181 -11.70 2.48 8.13
CA ASN A 181 -11.22 1.10 8.28
C ASN A 181 -11.26 0.65 9.75
N VAL A 182 -11.01 1.55 10.70
CA VAL A 182 -11.19 1.25 12.14
C VAL A 182 -12.68 1.14 12.51
N ARG A 183 -13.55 1.90 11.83
CA ARG A 183 -15.00 1.88 12.06
C ARG A 183 -15.69 0.62 11.51
N SER A 184 -15.21 0.12 10.36
CA SER A 184 -15.88 -0.95 9.61
C SER A 184 -15.96 -2.23 10.46
N ARG A 185 -17.16 -2.62 10.88
CA ARG A 185 -17.41 -3.92 11.56
C ARG A 185 -17.52 -5.07 10.58
N MET A 186 -17.60 -4.79 9.28
CA MET A 186 -17.44 -5.80 8.25
C MET A 186 -15.93 -6.01 8.10
N ARG A 187 -15.50 -7.27 8.09
CA ARG A 187 -14.14 -7.62 7.69
C ARG A 187 -13.96 -7.19 6.23
N ASP A 188 -13.59 -5.94 6.03
CA ASP A 188 -13.03 -5.48 4.77
C ASP A 188 -11.67 -6.17 4.56
N VAL A 189 -11.03 -5.87 3.44
CA VAL A 189 -9.77 -6.47 2.96
C VAL A 189 -8.63 -6.50 4.01
N PHE A 190 -8.71 -5.69 5.08
CA PHE A 190 -7.70 -5.57 6.15
C PHE A 190 -8.32 -5.78 7.55
N ASN A 191 -7.62 -6.46 8.47
CA ASN A 191 -8.08 -6.74 9.85
C ASN A 191 -7.75 -5.64 10.88
N ILE A 192 -7.88 -4.37 10.46
CA ILE A 192 -7.70 -3.18 11.29
C ILE A 192 -8.83 -2.90 12.32
N PRO A 193 -10.10 -3.31 12.13
CA PRO A 193 -11.21 -2.92 13.01
C PRO A 193 -11.07 -3.30 14.49
N GLU A 194 -10.36 -4.38 14.82
CA GLU A 194 -10.29 -4.91 16.18
C GLU A 194 -9.23 -4.21 17.05
N GLN A 195 -8.40 -3.34 16.46
CA GLN A 195 -7.17 -2.85 17.09
C GLN A 195 -7.11 -1.32 17.25
N GLY A 196 -8.07 -0.59 16.66
CA GLY A 196 -8.10 0.88 16.69
C GLY A 196 -9.23 1.46 17.54
N ASN A 197 -8.98 2.60 18.20
CA ASN A 197 -10.02 3.35 18.91
C ASN A 197 -10.73 4.34 17.96
N PHE A 198 -11.85 3.89 17.36
CA PHE A 198 -12.64 4.71 16.44
C PHE A 198 -12.99 6.10 17.01
N TYR A 199 -13.43 6.17 18.27
CA TYR A 199 -13.88 7.43 18.87
C TYR A 199 -12.73 8.43 19.07
N ALA A 200 -11.55 7.93 19.46
CA ALA A 200 -10.36 8.76 19.59
C ALA A 200 -9.92 9.31 18.22
N LEU A 201 -9.78 8.43 17.21
CA LEU A 201 -9.31 8.82 15.88
C LEU A 201 -10.32 9.73 15.14
N SER A 202 -11.61 9.44 15.23
CA SER A 202 -12.65 10.30 14.64
C SER A 202 -12.73 11.67 15.29
N SER A 203 -12.50 11.76 16.61
CA SER A 203 -12.43 13.05 17.32
C SER A 203 -11.18 13.85 16.94
N LEU A 204 -10.05 13.17 16.74
CA LEU A 204 -8.81 13.78 16.26
C LEU A 204 -9.00 14.35 14.85
N LEU A 205 -9.57 13.55 13.94
CA LEU A 205 -9.83 13.97 12.57
C LEU A 205 -10.89 15.08 12.50
N ASP A 206 -11.93 15.03 13.34
CA ASP A 206 -12.95 16.07 13.41
C ASP A 206 -12.37 17.44 13.76
N LYS A 207 -11.49 17.49 14.77
CA LYS A 207 -10.78 18.72 15.15
C LYS A 207 -9.96 19.26 13.99
N ARG A 208 -9.22 18.37 13.33
CA ARG A 208 -8.35 18.72 12.20
C ARG A 208 -9.14 19.27 11.00
N LEU A 209 -10.23 18.60 10.61
CA LEU A 209 -11.10 19.05 9.52
C LEU A 209 -11.79 20.38 9.84
N THR A 210 -12.24 20.55 11.09
CA THR A 210 -12.87 21.80 11.56
C THR A 210 -11.87 22.96 11.50
N ALA A 211 -10.67 22.77 12.06
CA ALA A 211 -9.62 23.79 12.06
C ALA A 211 -9.21 24.19 10.63
N HIS A 212 -9.11 23.21 9.72
CA HIS A 212 -8.68 23.48 8.36
C HIS A 212 -9.77 24.10 7.49
N PHE A 213 -10.95 23.47 7.39
CA PHE A 213 -11.99 23.89 6.44
C PHE A 213 -12.90 24.98 6.98
N ILE A 214 -13.35 24.87 8.23
CA ILE A 214 -14.31 25.80 8.81
C ILE A 214 -13.59 27.04 9.35
N GLU A 215 -12.71 26.85 10.33
CA GLU A 215 -12.00 27.97 10.97
C GLU A 215 -11.02 28.63 10.00
N GLY A 216 -10.31 27.83 9.20
CA GLY A 216 -9.43 28.29 8.14
C GLY A 216 -10.13 28.88 6.92
N LYS A 217 -11.47 28.80 6.83
CA LYS A 217 -12.29 29.27 5.70
C LYS A 217 -11.80 28.75 4.34
N ARG A 218 -11.35 27.51 4.33
CA ARG A 218 -10.80 26.81 3.14
C ARG A 218 -11.94 26.16 2.38
N ASN A 219 -11.87 26.11 1.06
CA ASN A 219 -12.92 25.53 0.23
C ASN A 219 -12.54 24.10 -0.21
N ILE A 220 -13.20 23.11 0.39
CA ILE A 220 -12.92 21.70 0.12
C ILE A 220 -13.19 21.32 -1.35
N PHE A 221 -14.14 21.97 -2.02
CA PHE A 221 -14.47 21.72 -3.42
C PHE A 221 -13.32 22.10 -4.37
N ASN A 222 -12.48 23.05 -3.95
CA ASN A 222 -11.31 23.47 -4.72
C ASN A 222 -10.04 22.69 -4.38
N GLU A 223 -9.96 22.12 -3.18
CA GLU A 223 -8.72 21.54 -2.64
C GLU A 223 -8.67 20.02 -2.72
N GLU A 224 -9.83 19.37 -2.61
CA GLU A 224 -9.90 17.92 -2.54
C GLU A 224 -10.72 17.34 -3.68
N LYS A 225 -10.08 16.50 -4.50
CA LYS A 225 -10.76 15.82 -5.62
C LYS A 225 -11.91 14.91 -5.16
N ASN A 226 -11.75 14.28 -4.00
CA ASN A 226 -12.74 13.37 -3.40
C ASN A 226 -13.52 14.03 -2.26
N TYR A 227 -13.82 15.34 -2.39
CA TYR A 227 -14.57 16.10 -1.38
C TYR A 227 -15.87 15.42 -0.95
N GLY A 228 -16.60 14.79 -1.89
CA GLY A 228 -17.88 14.15 -1.60
C GLY A 228 -17.74 12.98 -0.62
N TYR A 229 -16.70 12.18 -0.77
CA TYR A 229 -16.39 11.11 0.17
C TYR A 229 -15.98 11.68 1.54
N ILE A 230 -15.10 12.68 1.57
CA ILE A 230 -14.64 13.32 2.82
C ILE A 230 -15.81 13.90 3.62
N LEU A 231 -16.68 14.69 2.97
CA LEU A 231 -17.85 15.32 3.61
C LEU A 231 -18.85 14.28 4.12
N ALA A 232 -19.15 13.27 3.30
CA ALA A 232 -20.08 12.21 3.68
C ALA A 232 -19.59 11.47 4.93
N GLN A 233 -18.30 11.12 5.00
CA GLN A 233 -17.77 10.41 6.16
C GLN A 233 -17.66 11.30 7.37
N TRP A 234 -17.15 12.53 7.21
CA TRP A 234 -17.02 13.48 8.31
C TRP A 234 -18.36 13.76 9.01
N GLY A 235 -19.44 13.89 8.24
CA GLY A 235 -20.80 14.09 8.76
C GLY A 235 -21.35 12.91 9.57
N THR A 236 -20.75 11.72 9.48
CA THR A 236 -21.21 10.49 10.15
C THR A 236 -20.42 10.14 11.41
N TYR A 237 -19.33 10.86 11.73
CA TYR A 237 -18.50 10.54 12.90
C TYR A 237 -19.21 10.81 14.23
N GLN A 238 -20.01 11.88 14.29
CA GLN A 238 -20.79 12.25 15.47
C GLN A 238 -22.12 12.86 15.03
N PRO A 239 -23.21 12.73 15.81
CA PRO A 239 -24.52 13.29 15.43
C PRO A 239 -24.48 14.79 15.11
N LYS A 240 -23.68 15.57 15.85
CA LYS A 240 -23.50 17.01 15.63
C LYS A 240 -22.72 17.36 14.36
N ASN A 241 -21.93 16.43 13.82
CA ASN A 241 -21.09 16.70 12.66
C ASN A 241 -21.92 16.87 11.39
N ASN A 242 -23.05 16.17 11.26
CA ASN A 242 -23.91 16.32 10.09
C ASN A 242 -24.39 17.77 9.92
N LEU A 243 -24.88 18.38 11.01
CA LEU A 243 -25.31 19.78 11.03
C LEU A 243 -24.15 20.72 10.66
N LYS A 244 -23.01 20.56 11.34
CA LYS A 244 -21.80 21.36 11.10
C LYS A 244 -21.31 21.29 9.65
N VAL A 245 -21.29 20.09 9.06
CA VAL A 245 -20.86 19.88 7.67
C VAL A 245 -21.86 20.50 6.69
N ASN A 246 -23.17 20.38 6.96
CA ASN A 246 -24.18 21.02 6.12
C ASN A 246 -24.07 22.54 6.18
N GLU A 247 -23.91 23.13 7.37
CA GLU A 247 -23.69 24.58 7.53
C GLU A 247 -22.50 25.04 6.69
N TYR A 248 -21.35 24.36 6.79
CA TYR A 248 -20.17 24.67 5.98
C TYR A 248 -20.39 24.55 4.46
N VAL A 249 -21.18 23.58 3.99
CA VAL A 249 -21.42 23.34 2.56
C VAL A 249 -22.39 24.36 1.95
N PHE A 250 -23.34 24.87 2.73
CA PHE A 250 -24.41 25.74 2.26
C PHE A 250 -24.23 27.22 2.62
N GLU A 251 -23.19 27.58 3.38
CA GLU A 251 -22.70 28.97 3.53
C GLU A 251 -21.98 29.47 2.27
#